data_AF-A0AA42E6D2-F1
#
_entry.id   AF-A0AA42E6D2-F1
#
_cell.length_a   1.000
_cell.length_b   1.000
_cell.length_c   1.000
_cell.angle_alpha   90.00
_cell.angle_beta   90.00
_cell.angle_gamma   90.00
#
_symmetry.space_group_name_H-M   'P 1'
#
loop_
_entity.id
_entity.type
_entity.pdbx_description
1 polymer ?
#
loop_
_entity_poly.entity_id
_entity_poly.type
_entity_poly.pdbx_seq_one_letter_code
_entity_poly.pdbx_strand_id
1 'polypeptide(L)'
;MNAIVMPAESFAELAFELRVYARRECASNLDVEVFLASQPGGPTPDHRRLVADLQASAERIGRAAMLLSLLAPHEAAVRALVAAPVPAPENVHGLRAADHRVAG
;
A
#
# COMPACT_ATOMS: atom_id res chain seq x y z
N MET A 1 -5.42 9.89 13.93
CA MET A 1 -5.61 8.54 13.37
C MET A 1 -5.66 8.69 11.85
N ASN A 2 -4.72 8.10 11.11
CA ASN A 2 -4.82 8.06 9.64
C ASN A 2 -5.91 7.05 9.27
N ALA A 3 -7.01 7.53 8.68
CA ALA A 3 -8.02 6.65 8.12
C ALA A 3 -7.43 5.93 6.91
N ILE A 4 -7.60 4.61 6.84
CA ILE A 4 -7.27 3.85 5.63
C ILE A 4 -8.31 4.24 4.57
N VAL A 5 -7.87 4.95 3.53
CA VAL A 5 -8.73 5.33 2.41
C VAL A 5 -8.69 4.19 1.38
N MET A 6 -9.85 3.57 1.12
CA MET A 6 -9.99 2.65 0.01
C MET A 6 -10.14 3.41 -1.30
N PRO A 7 -9.33 3.12 -2.34
CA PRO A 7 -9.51 3.74 -3.64
C PRO A 7 -10.86 3.31 -4.25
N ALA A 8 -11.44 4.17 -5.09
CA ALA A 8 -12.71 3.89 -5.74
C ALA A 8 -12.53 2.91 -6.92
N GLU A 9 -11.39 3.02 -7.59
CA GLU A 9 -10.94 2.21 -8.71
C GLU A 9 -10.69 0.76 -8.26
N SER A 10 -10.84 -0.18 -9.20
CA SER A 10 -10.57 -1.59 -8.91
C SER A 10 -9.08 -1.84 -8.67
N PHE A 11 -8.75 -2.86 -7.89
CA PHE A 11 -7.36 -3.25 -7.68
C PHE A 11 -6.68 -3.69 -8.97
N ALA A 12 -7.42 -4.29 -9.90
CA ALA A 12 -6.90 -4.69 -11.20
C ALA A 12 -6.52 -3.48 -12.07
N GLU A 13 -7.37 -2.45 -12.10
CA GLU A 13 -7.09 -1.21 -12.83
C GLU A 13 -5.89 -0.47 -12.22
N LEU A 14 -5.88 -0.29 -10.91
CA LEU A 14 -4.74 0.35 -10.23
C LEU A 14 -3.44 -0.44 -10.41
N ALA A 15 -3.49 -1.77 -10.37
CA ALA A 15 -2.32 -2.60 -10.65
C ALA A 15 -1.81 -2.40 -12.09
N PHE A 16 -2.71 -2.27 -13.06
CA PHE A 16 -2.34 -1.98 -14.45
C PHE A 16 -1.72 -0.59 -14.59
N GLU A 17 -2.35 0.44 -14.03
CA GLU A 17 -1.85 1.81 -14.07
C GLU A 17 -0.47 1.94 -13.42
N LEU A 18 -0.29 1.36 -12.23
CA LEU A 18 1.00 1.37 -11.54
C LEU A 18 2.08 0.61 -12.32
N ARG A 19 1.74 -0.45 -13.05
CA ARG A 19 2.70 -1.13 -13.95
C ARG A 19 3.13 -0.22 -15.11
N VAL A 20 2.18 0.49 -15.71
CA VAL A 20 2.49 1.46 -16.77
C VAL A 20 3.36 2.59 -16.22
N TYR A 21 3.03 3.11 -15.04
CA TYR A 21 3.79 4.15 -14.37
C TYR A 21 5.21 3.68 -14.02
N ALA A 22 5.36 2.52 -13.37
CA ALA A 22 6.67 1.95 -13.03
C ALA A 22 7.56 1.77 -14.28
N ARG A 23 6.99 1.33 -15.41
CA ARG A 23 7.75 1.20 -16.67
C ARG A 23 8.25 2.55 -17.18
N ARG A 24 7.41 3.60 -17.10
CA ARG A 24 7.80 4.96 -17.51
C ARG A 24 8.88 5.51 -16.59
N GLU A 25 8.71 5.35 -15.28
CA GLU A 25 9.70 5.74 -14.27
C GLU A 25 11.06 5.05 -14.51
N CYS A 26 11.07 3.74 -14.76
CA CYS A 26 12.31 3.03 -15.09
C CYS A 26 13.01 3.60 -16.34
N ALA A 27 12.25 3.94 -17.39
CA ALA A 27 12.81 4.55 -18.58
C ALA A 27 13.39 5.95 -18.30
N SER A 28 12.65 6.79 -17.58
CA SER A 28 13.13 8.13 -17.19
C SER A 28 14.34 8.07 -16.26
N ASN A 29 14.40 7.10 -15.35
CA ASN A 29 15.56 6.90 -14.48
C ASN A 29 16.80 6.52 -15.29
N LEU A 30 16.65 5.69 -16.32
CA LEU A 30 17.75 5.35 -17.23
C LEU A 30 18.24 6.59 -17.98
N ASP A 31 17.33 7.45 -18.47
CA ASP A 31 17.71 8.70 -19.14
C ASP A 31 18.49 9.63 -18.19
N VAL A 32 18.07 9.71 -16.91
CA VAL A 32 18.79 10.46 -15.87
C VAL A 32 20.18 9.86 -15.62
N GLU A 33 20.30 8.54 -15.51
CA GLU A 33 21.60 7.86 -15.34
C GLU A 33 22.55 8.16 -16.50
N VAL A 34 22.07 8.06 -17.73
CA VAL A 34 22.84 8.38 -18.95
C VAL A 34 23.27 9.84 -18.96
N PHE A 35 22.35 10.76 -18.66
CA PHE A 35 22.64 12.19 -18.60
C PHE A 35 23.73 12.49 -17.56
N LEU A 36 23.62 11.93 -16.36
CA LEU A 36 24.59 12.14 -15.27
C LEU A 36 25.95 11.52 -15.60
N ALA A 37 25.98 10.39 -16.31
CA ALA A 37 27.22 9.78 -16.78
C ALA A 37 27.92 10.61 -17.88
N SER A 38 27.15 11.37 -18.67
CA SER A 38 27.70 12.25 -19.72
C SER A 38 28.27 13.58 -19.21
N GLN A 39 28.08 13.92 -17.94
CA GLN A 39 28.56 15.20 -17.39
C GLN A 39 30.10 15.24 -17.32
N PRO A 40 30.72 16.39 -17.63
CA PRO A 40 32.14 16.61 -17.39
C PRO A 40 32.46 16.42 -15.90
N GLY A 41 33.39 15.51 -15.57
CA GLY A 41 33.73 15.16 -14.19
C GLY A 41 32.94 13.98 -13.60
N GLY A 42 31.97 13.43 -14.34
CA GLY A 42 31.23 12.23 -13.97
C GLY A 42 30.24 12.41 -12.80
N PRO A 43 29.57 11.32 -12.38
CA PRO A 43 28.54 11.39 -11.34
C PRO A 43 29.15 11.61 -9.95
N THR A 44 28.72 12.68 -9.30
CA THR A 44 29.02 13.00 -7.89
C THR A 44 28.36 12.00 -6.93
N PRO A 45 28.77 11.96 -5.66
CA PRO A 45 28.07 11.14 -4.66
C PRO A 45 26.57 11.48 -4.53
N ASP A 46 26.19 12.74 -4.69
CA ASP A 46 24.79 13.18 -4.62
C ASP A 46 23.99 12.69 -5.82
N HIS A 47 24.58 12.72 -7.02
CA HIS A 47 23.98 12.13 -8.22
C HIS A 47 23.70 10.63 -8.05
N ARG A 48 24.63 9.89 -7.43
CA ARG A 48 24.44 8.45 -7.18
C ARG A 48 23.35 8.18 -6.15
N ARG A 49 23.25 9.02 -5.11
CA ARG A 49 22.16 8.95 -4.13
C ARG A 49 20.81 9.19 -4.79
N LEU A 50 20.71 10.23 -5.62
CA LEU A 50 19.50 10.52 -6.40
C LEU A 50 19.08 9.33 -7.26
N VAL A 51 20.01 8.75 -8.03
CA VAL A 51 19.72 7.57 -8.86
C VAL A 51 19.23 6.39 -8.00
N ALA A 52 19.87 6.13 -6.86
CA ALA A 52 19.44 5.06 -5.96
C ALA A 52 18.02 5.30 -5.41
N ASP A 53 17.68 6.54 -5.05
CA ASP A 53 16.34 6.90 -4.57
C ASP A 53 15.28 6.75 -5.66
N LEU A 54 15.61 7.14 -6.89
CA LEU A 54 14.75 6.98 -8.06
C LEU A 54 14.47 5.50 -8.36
N GLN A 55 15.52 4.66 -8.33
CA GLN A 55 15.39 3.22 -8.51
C GLN A 55 14.53 2.59 -7.39
N ALA A 56 14.78 2.97 -6.13
CA ALA A 56 13.98 2.51 -5.00
C ALA A 56 12.51 2.94 -5.11
N SER A 57 12.23 4.13 -5.65
CA SER A 57 10.87 4.60 -5.92
C SER A 57 10.18 3.71 -6.96
N ALA A 58 10.81 3.49 -8.12
CA ALA A 58 10.27 2.64 -9.18
C ALA A 58 10.01 1.20 -8.70
N GLU A 59 10.92 0.66 -7.88
CA GLU A 59 10.74 -0.66 -7.27
C GLU A 59 9.52 -0.70 -6.33
N ARG A 60 9.34 0.30 -5.46
CA ARG A 60 8.17 0.38 -4.56
C ARG A 60 6.86 0.39 -5.34
N ILE A 61 6.81 1.15 -6.45
CA ILE A 61 5.63 1.20 -7.32
C ILE A 61 5.37 -0.18 -7.95
N GLY A 62 6.41 -0.84 -8.46
CA GLY A 62 6.29 -2.20 -9.00
C GLY A 62 5.76 -3.21 -7.98
N ARG A 63 6.29 -3.17 -6.75
CA ARG A 63 5.83 -4.02 -5.63
C ARG A 63 4.37 -3.72 -5.25
N ALA A 64 3.97 -2.46 -5.24
CA ALA A 64 2.57 -2.07 -4.98
C ALA A 64 1.63 -2.62 -6.07
N ALA A 65 2.03 -2.54 -7.34
CA ALA A 65 1.26 -3.09 -8.44
C ALA A 65 1.13 -4.63 -8.34
N MET A 66 2.19 -5.32 -7.95
CA MET A 66 2.16 -6.76 -7.69
C MET A 66 1.20 -7.11 -6.55
N LEU A 67 1.27 -6.37 -5.44
CA LEU A 67 0.37 -6.56 -4.30
C LEU A 67 -1.10 -6.40 -4.72
N LEU A 68 -1.44 -5.33 -5.42
CA LEU A 68 -2.79 -5.11 -5.92
C LEU A 68 -3.25 -6.21 -6.88
N SER A 69 -2.35 -6.72 -7.72
CA SER A 69 -2.66 -7.86 -8.60
C SER A 69 -2.99 -9.13 -7.83
N LEU A 70 -2.27 -9.41 -6.75
CA LEU A 70 -2.54 -10.55 -5.86
C LEU A 70 -3.85 -10.38 -5.10
N LEU A 71 -4.20 -9.14 -4.74
CA LEU A 71 -5.40 -8.81 -4.00
C LEU A 71 -6.66 -8.71 -4.88
N ALA A 72 -6.52 -8.48 -6.19
CA ALA A 72 -7.65 -8.24 -7.09
C ALA A 72 -8.75 -9.33 -7.03
N PRO A 73 -8.44 -10.64 -6.98
CA PRO A 73 -9.48 -11.67 -6.82
C PRO A 73 -10.23 -11.61 -5.48
N HIS A 74 -9.66 -10.93 -4.48
CA HIS A 74 -10.18 -10.82 -3.11
C HIS A 74 -10.65 -9.40 -2.76
N GLU A 75 -10.78 -8.53 -3.76
CA GLU A 75 -11.04 -7.10 -3.57
C GLU A 75 -12.27 -6.83 -2.69
N ALA A 76 -13.38 -7.53 -2.91
CA ALA A 76 -14.60 -7.38 -2.12
C ALA A 76 -14.38 -7.68 -0.63
N ALA A 77 -13.59 -8.71 -0.31
CA ALA A 77 -13.28 -9.08 1.08
C ALA A 77 -12.37 -8.04 1.74
N VAL A 78 -11.38 -7.52 1.00
CA VAL A 78 -10.50 -6.45 1.49
C VAL A 78 -11.30 -5.17 1.75
N ARG A 79 -12.20 -4.77 0.83
CA ARG A 79 -13.08 -3.61 1.01
C ARG A 79 -14.00 -3.78 2.21
N ALA A 80 -14.59 -4.96 2.39
CA ALA A 80 -15.42 -5.27 3.55
C ALA A 80 -14.63 -5.18 4.86
N LEU A 81 -13.38 -5.66 4.89
CA LEU A 81 -12.51 -5.57 6.06
C LEU A 81 -12.18 -4.11 6.43
N VAL A 82 -11.93 -3.25 5.45
CA VAL A 82 -11.62 -1.84 5.70
C VAL A 82 -12.86 -1.03 6.11
N ALA A 83 -14.04 -1.40 5.59
CA ALA A 83 -15.30 -0.77 5.95
C ALA A 83 -15.90 -1.30 7.27
N ALA A 84 -15.41 -2.44 7.78
CA ALA A 84 -15.94 -3.05 8.99
C ALA A 84 -15.73 -2.13 10.21
N PRO A 85 -16.79 -1.79 10.96
CA PRO A 85 -16.63 -1.07 12.21
C PRO A 85 -15.83 -1.95 13.17
N VAL A 86 -14.81 -1.38 13.82
CA VAL A 86 -14.10 -2.06 14.91
C VAL A 86 -15.16 -2.38 15.97
N PRO A 87 -15.42 -3.66 16.28
CA PRO A 87 -16.37 -3.99 17.33
C PRO A 87 -15.89 -3.36 18.63
N ALA A 88 -16.77 -2.60 19.29
CA ALA A 88 -16.49 -2.11 20.62
C ALA A 88 -16.18 -3.31 21.52
N PRO A 89 -15.20 -3.23 22.43
CA PRO A 89 -14.92 -4.31 23.36
C PRO A 89 -16.19 -4.56 24.18
N GLU A 90 -16.87 -5.68 23.91
CA GLU A 90 -18.03 -6.08 24.66
C GLU A 90 -17.56 -6.38 26.09
N ASN A 91 -18.07 -5.61 27.06
CA ASN A 91 -17.88 -5.90 28.47
C ASN A 91 -18.46 -7.28 28.75
N VAL A 92 -17.60 -8.30 28.88
CA VAL A 92 -17.95 -9.70 29.21
C VAL A 92 -18.41 -9.84 30.68
N HIS A 93 -19.07 -8.83 31.25
CA HIS A 93 -19.46 -8.77 32.67
C HIS A 93 -20.97 -8.53 32.84
N GLY A 94 -21.78 -9.41 32.27
CA GLY A 94 -23.23 -9.34 32.37
C GLY A 94 -23.96 -10.66 32.67
N LEU A 95 -23.25 -11.74 33.01
CA LEU A 95 -23.88 -13.05 33.25
C LEU A 95 -23.59 -13.59 34.67
N ARG A 96 -24.00 -12.85 35.70
CA ARG A 96 -24.10 -13.38 37.08
C ARG A 96 -25.00 -12.53 37.97
N ALA A 97 -26.29 -12.48 37.64
CA ALA A 97 -27.32 -11.96 38.56
C ALA A 97 -28.71 -12.52 38.20
N ALA A 98 -28.84 -13.83 38.06
CA ALA A 98 -30.14 -14.49 37.94
C ALA A 98 -30.15 -15.80 38.73
N ASP A 99 -29.61 -15.79 39.95
CA ASP A 99 -29.52 -16.99 40.79
C ASP A 99 -29.84 -16.72 42.28
N HIS A 100 -30.75 -15.79 42.56
CA HIS A 100 -31.37 -15.69 43.88
C HIS A 100 -32.82 -15.18 43.78
N ARG A 101 -33.75 -16.10 43.51
CA ARG A 101 -35.12 -16.07 44.06
C ARG A 101 -35.74 -17.46 43.97
N VAL A 102 -35.37 -18.30 44.93
CA VAL A 102 -36.14 -19.47 45.38
C VAL A 102 -36.31 -19.31 46.89
N ALA A 103 -37.50 -19.66 47.37
CA ALA A 103 -38.01 -19.66 48.75
C ALA A 103 -38.73 -18.36 49.20
N GLY A 104 -40.05 -18.46 49.15
CA GLY A 104 -41.05 -17.55 49.69
C GLY A 104 -42.42 -18.15 49.43
#